data_AF-A0A2B1DYH0-F1
#
_entry.id   AF-A0A2B1DYH0-F1
#
_cell.length_a   1.000
_cell.length_b   1.000
_cell.length_c   1.000
_cell.angle_alpha   90.00
_cell.angle_beta   90.00
_cell.angle_gamma   90.00
#
_symmetry.space_group_name_H-M   'P 1'
#
loop_
_entity.id
_entity.type
_entity.pdbx_description
1 polymer ?
#
loop_
_entity_poly.entity_id
_entity_poly.type
_entity_poly.pdbx_seq_one_letter_code
_entity_poly.pdbx_strand_id
1 'polypeptide(L)'
;MIVQENVLEQLIKRLSVLSSKKECEILAVDLNDIYESSKSFEKMLENMMHSQQSKEGLIDALIEVEIELDHINWHYKSLKKKLKILMKD
;
A
#
# COMPACT_ATOMS: atom_id res chain seq x y z
N MET A 1 9.84 2.80 -26.95
CA MET A 1 9.06 3.23 -25.76
C MET A 1 8.93 2.02 -24.87
N ILE A 2 9.59 2.02 -23.70
CA ILE A 2 9.40 0.95 -22.71
C ILE A 2 8.02 1.22 -22.11
N VAL A 3 7.05 0.35 -22.37
CA VAL A 3 5.77 0.37 -21.67
C VAL A 3 6.11 0.09 -20.22
N GLN A 4 5.95 1.09 -19.35
CA GLN A 4 5.99 0.88 -17.91
C GLN A 4 4.82 -0.06 -17.59
N GLU A 5 5.08 -1.36 -17.46
CA GLU A 5 4.08 -2.31 -16.96
C GLU A 5 3.53 -1.76 -15.65
N ASN A 6 2.21 -1.67 -15.55
CA ASN A 6 1.52 -1.23 -14.33
C ASN A 6 2.02 -2.10 -13.15
N VAL A 7 2.38 -1.49 -12.02
CA VAL A 7 2.90 -2.20 -10.84
C VAL A 7 1.98 -3.35 -10.45
N LEU A 8 0.67 -3.14 -10.56
CA LEU A 8 -0.34 -4.17 -10.33
C LEU A 8 -0.19 -5.38 -11.28
N GLU A 9 0.04 -5.15 -12.58
CA GLU A 9 0.22 -6.23 -13.55
C GLU A 9 1.49 -7.04 -13.27
N GLN A 10 2.57 -6.37 -12.89
CA GLN A 10 3.81 -7.03 -12.48
C GLN A 10 3.60 -7.89 -11.23
N LEU A 11 2.84 -7.37 -10.25
CA LEU A 11 2.49 -8.10 -9.03
C LEU A 11 1.61 -9.31 -9.35
N ILE A 12 0.57 -9.18 -10.17
CA ILE A 12 -0.29 -10.29 -10.61
C ILE A 12 0.56 -11.39 -11.26
N LYS A 13 1.45 -11.02 -12.19
CA LYS A 13 2.32 -11.97 -12.89
C LYS A 13 3.23 -12.72 -11.91
N ARG A 14 3.86 -12.01 -10.96
CA ARG A 14 4.72 -12.63 -9.94
C ARG A 14 3.96 -13.55 -8.99
N LEU A 15 2.75 -13.16 -8.59
CA LEU A 15 1.96 -13.91 -7.62
C LEU A 15 1.20 -15.08 -8.25
N SER A 16 1.10 -15.13 -9.59
CA SER A 16 0.39 -16.20 -10.32
C SER A 16 0.89 -17.62 -10.02
N VAL A 17 2.11 -17.76 -9.46
CA VAL A 17 2.67 -19.05 -9.04
C VAL A 17 2.08 -19.57 -7.71
N LEU A 18 1.40 -18.72 -6.94
CA LEU A 18 0.94 -19.05 -5.60
C LEU A 18 -0.47 -19.64 -5.56
N SER A 19 -1.34 -19.30 -6.50
CA SER A 19 -2.72 -19.79 -6.54
C SER A 19 -3.44 -19.47 -7.85
N SER A 20 -4.75 -19.69 -7.89
CA SER A 20 -5.65 -19.25 -8.95
C SER A 20 -5.55 -17.75 -9.20
N LYS A 21 -5.77 -17.34 -10.46
CA LYS A 21 -5.69 -15.95 -10.91
C LYS A 21 -6.47 -14.98 -10.01
N LYS A 22 -7.68 -15.34 -9.57
CA LYS A 22 -8.54 -14.50 -8.74
C LYS A 22 -7.95 -14.25 -7.35
N GLU A 23 -7.31 -15.23 -6.74
CA GLU A 23 -6.69 -15.06 -5.41
C GLU A 23 -5.40 -14.23 -5.51
N CYS A 24 -4.62 -14.45 -6.57
CA CYS A 24 -3.42 -13.67 -6.89
C CYS A 24 -3.76 -12.20 -7.19
N GLU A 25 -4.86 -11.93 -7.90
CA GLU A 25 -5.34 -10.57 -8.17
C GLU A 25 -5.59 -9.81 -6.87
N ILE A 26 -6.23 -10.43 -5.88
CA ILE A 26 -6.52 -9.72 -4.62
C ILE A 26 -5.24 -9.47 -3.81
N LEU A 27 -4.30 -10.42 -3.77
CA LEU A 27 -3.00 -10.21 -3.15
C LEU A 27 -2.21 -9.08 -3.84
N ALA A 28 -2.28 -9.03 -5.17
CA ALA A 28 -1.62 -8.01 -5.97
C ALA A 28 -2.22 -6.61 -5.70
N VAL A 29 -3.55 -6.52 -5.56
CA VAL A 29 -4.24 -5.29 -5.18
C VAL A 29 -3.79 -4.84 -3.80
N ASP A 30 -3.87 -5.70 -2.78
CA ASP A 30 -3.44 -5.34 -1.41
C ASP A 30 -1.97 -4.86 -1.38
N LEU A 31 -1.08 -5.48 -2.13
CA LEU A 31 0.32 -5.06 -2.24
C LEU A 31 0.50 -3.74 -3.00
N ASN A 32 -0.26 -3.54 -4.08
CA ASN A 32 -0.22 -2.29 -4.85
C ASN A 32 -0.73 -1.11 -4.02
N ASP A 33 -1.82 -1.30 -3.28
CA ASP A 33 -2.38 -0.29 -2.38
C ASP A 33 -1.40 0.07 -1.27
N ILE A 34 -0.76 -0.93 -0.63
CA ILE A 34 0.32 -0.67 0.34
C ILE A 34 1.46 0.15 -0.28
N TYR A 35 1.87 -0.18 -1.51
CA TYR A 35 2.95 0.52 -2.20
C TYR A 35 2.61 1.99 -2.50
N GLU A 36 1.43 2.27 -3.07
CA GLU A 36 1.01 3.64 -3.38
C GLU A 36 0.75 4.45 -2.10
N SER A 37 0.12 3.84 -1.09
CA SER A 37 -0.11 4.46 0.22
C SER A 37 1.21 4.79 0.93
N SER A 38 2.22 3.93 0.81
CA SER A 38 3.55 4.18 1.38
C SER A 38 4.24 5.40 0.73
N LYS A 39 4.07 5.60 -0.59
CA LYS A 39 4.56 6.82 -1.25
C LYS A 39 3.81 8.07 -0.79
N SER A 40 2.50 7.96 -0.62
CA SER A 40 1.65 9.03 -0.08
C SER A 40 2.15 9.45 1.30
N PHE A 41 2.32 8.47 2.19
CA PHE A 41 2.87 8.64 3.53
C PHE A 41 4.27 9.28 3.54
N GLU A 42 5.19 8.79 2.72
CA GLU A 42 6.54 9.39 2.59
C GLU A 42 6.47 10.87 2.21
N LYS A 43 5.66 11.20 1.19
CA LYS A 43 5.45 12.58 0.76
C LYS A 43 4.81 13.45 1.85
N MET A 44 3.89 12.90 2.64
CA MET A 44 3.31 13.63 3.78
C MET A 44 4.37 13.99 4.82
N LEU A 45 5.25 13.05 5.16
CA LEU A 45 6.36 13.30 6.09
C LEU A 45 7.35 14.33 5.54
N GLU A 46 7.73 14.23 4.27
CA GLU A 46 8.59 15.23 3.62
C GLU A 46 7.97 16.63 3.69
N ASN A 47 6.67 16.74 3.37
CA ASN A 47 5.96 18.02 3.46
C ASN A 47 5.94 18.57 4.87
N MET A 48 5.73 17.74 5.90
CA MET A 48 5.77 18.17 7.30
C MET A 48 7.17 18.66 7.72
N MET A 49 8.24 17.99 7.27
CA MET A 49 9.61 18.36 7.59
C MET A 49 10.05 19.68 6.94
N HIS A 50 9.51 20.00 5.76
CA HIS A 50 9.96 21.12 4.95
C HIS A 50 9.00 22.32 4.93
N SER A 51 7.78 22.18 5.43
CA SER A 51 6.79 23.27 5.46
C SER A 51 6.81 24.03 6.78
N GLN A 52 6.59 25.33 6.71
CA GLN A 52 6.40 26.17 7.88
C GLN A 52 4.92 26.13 8.26
N GLN A 53 4.56 25.20 9.15
CA GLN A 53 3.17 24.96 9.54
C GLN A 53 2.77 25.77 10.78
N SER A 54 1.51 26.21 10.83
CA SER A 54 0.89 26.62 12.08
C SER A 54 0.67 25.39 12.97
N LYS A 55 0.40 25.61 14.27
CA LYS A 55 0.06 24.50 15.18
C LYS A 55 -1.13 23.69 14.68
N GLU A 56 -2.16 24.36 14.18
CA GLU A 56 -3.37 23.71 13.62
C GLU A 56 -3.02 22.90 12.36
N GLY A 57 -2.26 23.49 11.43
CA GLY A 57 -1.84 22.78 10.22
C GLY A 57 -0.95 21.57 10.48
N LEU A 58 -0.14 21.60 11.55
CA LEU A 58 0.64 20.44 11.98
C LEU A 58 -0.25 19.33 12.56
N ILE A 59 -1.29 19.70 13.33
CA ILE A 59 -2.26 18.73 13.86
C ILE A 59 -3.03 18.06 12.72
N ASP A 60 -3.52 18.82 11.75
CA ASP A 60 -4.23 18.28 10.59
C ASP A 60 -3.33 17.32 9.80
N ALA A 61 -2.06 17.70 9.56
CA ALA A 61 -1.11 16.83 8.87
C ALA A 61 -0.84 15.51 9.63
N LEU A 62 -0.78 15.56 10.96
CA LEU A 62 -0.61 14.35 11.79
C LEU A 62 -1.84 13.43 11.73
N ILE A 63 -3.05 14.00 11.65
CA ILE A 63 -4.29 13.23 11.48
C ILE A 63 -4.30 12.54 10.11
N GLU A 64 -3.93 13.23 9.04
CA GLU A 64 -3.84 12.62 7.70
C GLU A 64 -2.80 11.49 7.67
N VAL A 65 -1.66 11.68 8.34
CA VAL A 65 -0.65 10.63 8.50
C VAL A 65 -1.22 9.40 9.23
N GLU A 66 -1.99 9.60 10.31
CA GLU A 66 -2.64 8.51 11.03
C GLU A 66 -3.62 7.73 10.13
N ILE A 67 -4.42 8.45 9.34
CA ILE A 67 -5.39 7.86 8.40
C ILE A 67 -4.67 7.00 7.35
N GLU A 68 -3.59 7.50 6.75
CA GLU A 68 -2.80 6.77 5.75
C GLU A 68 -2.14 5.52 6.36
N LEU A 69 -1.62 5.62 7.58
CA LEU A 69 -1.05 4.47 8.30
C LEU A 69 -2.11 3.40 8.60
N ASP A 70 -3.31 3.79 8.98
CA ASP A 70 -4.42 2.88 9.19
C ASP A 70 -4.86 2.19 7.88
N HIS A 71 -4.84 2.91 6.77
CA HIS A 71 -5.11 2.36 5.45
C HIS A 71 -4.08 1.28 5.06
N ILE A 72 -2.78 1.57 5.21
CA ILE A 72 -1.69 0.60 5.00
C ILE A 72 -1.89 -0.64 5.89
N ASN A 73 -2.17 -0.42 7.17
CA ASN A 73 -2.36 -1.51 8.14
C ASN A 73 -3.56 -2.40 7.79
N TRP A 74 -4.64 -1.82 7.26
CA TRP A 74 -5.81 -2.57 6.80
C TRP A 74 -5.46 -3.52 5.66
N HIS A 75 -4.80 -3.02 4.62
CA HIS A 75 -4.35 -3.84 3.50
C HIS A 75 -3.32 -4.91 3.93
N TYR A 76 -2.39 -4.56 4.82
CA TYR A 76 -1.44 -5.54 5.37
C TYR A 76 -2.14 -6.68 6.11
N LYS A 77 -3.16 -6.37 6.92
CA LYS A 77 -3.97 -7.39 7.61
C LYS A 77 -4.72 -8.29 6.62
N SER A 78 -5.31 -7.71 5.58
CA SER A 78 -5.96 -8.47 4.49
C SER A 78 -4.97 -9.40 3.80
N LEU A 79 -3.83 -8.87 3.36
CA LEU A 79 -2.75 -9.60 2.71
C LEU A 79 -2.27 -10.77 3.57
N LYS A 80 -1.95 -10.51 4.84
CA LYS A 80 -1.48 -11.52 5.80
C LYS A 80 -2.50 -12.63 6.01
N LYS A 81 -3.80 -12.30 6.07
CA LYS A 81 -4.87 -13.29 6.21
C LYS A 81 -4.92 -14.22 5.01
N LYS A 82 -4.80 -13.67 3.79
CA LYS A 82 -4.82 -14.44 2.54
C LYS A 82 -3.58 -15.30 2.37
N LEU A 83 -2.38 -14.76 2.63
CA LEU A 83 -1.14 -15.54 2.59
C LEU A 83 -1.18 -16.72 3.56
N LYS A 84 -1.73 -16.53 4.77
CA LYS A 84 -1.92 -17.65 5.72
C LYS A 84 -2.85 -18.74 5.22
N ILE A 85 -3.79 -18.46 4.32
CA ILE A 85 -4.65 -19.48 3.71
C ILE A 85 -3.84 -20.25 2.67
N LEU A 86 -3.08 -19.54 1.83
CA LEU A 86 -2.25 -20.14 0.79
C LEU A 86 -1.06 -20.95 1.31
N MET A 87 -0.51 -20.59 2.47
CA MET A 87 0.62 -21.29 3.09
C MET A 87 0.20 -22.49 3.95
N LYS A 88 -1.10 -22.74 4.11
CA LYS A 88 -1.62 -23.94 4.77
C LYS A 88 -1.84 -25.00 3.70
N ASP A 89 -0.73 -25.54 3.22
CA ASP A 89 -0.70 -26.88 2.62
C ASP A 89 -1.00 -27.93 3.70
#